data_AF-A0A3B9MK59-F1
#
_entry.id   AF-A0A3B9MK59-F1
#
_cell.length_a   1.000
_cell.length_b   1.000
_cell.length_c   1.000
_cell.angle_alpha   90.00
_cell.angle_beta   90.00
_cell.angle_gamma   90.00
#
_symmetry.space_group_name_H-M   'P 1'
#
loop_
_entity.id
_entity.type
_entity.pdbx_description
1 polymer ?
#
loop_
_entity_poly.entity_id
_entity_poly.type
_entity_poly.pdbx_seq_one_letter_code
_entity_poly.pdbx_strand_id
1 'polypeptide(L)'
;RLGFDVRTKEKIVEEKRQEEAHRKWLLRDLMSRYDREKIYEEIWAEPIMHVAKRYSMSDVGLGKICKKLKIPRPGLGYWAKKAAGKSIPTRPPLPELFT
;
A
#
# COMPACT_ATOMS: atom_id res chain seq x y z
N ARG A 1 -13.03 -29.92 -26.75
CA ARG A 1 -13.75 -30.16 -25.46
C ARG A 1 -13.41 -28.98 -24.55
N LEU A 2 -14.19 -27.91 -24.58
CA LEU A 2 -13.94 -26.71 -23.75
C LEU A 2 -14.60 -26.96 -22.38
N GLY A 3 -13.79 -27.32 -21.39
CA GLY A 3 -14.24 -27.42 -20.01
C GLY A 3 -14.46 -26.01 -19.46
N PHE A 4 -15.71 -25.55 -19.43
CA PHE A 4 -16.09 -24.39 -18.64
C PHE A 4 -16.02 -24.79 -17.16
N ASP A 5 -15.05 -24.25 -16.44
CA ASP A 5 -14.96 -24.40 -14.98
C ASP A 5 -16.11 -23.63 -14.34
N VAL A 6 -17.24 -24.33 -14.10
CA VAL A 6 -18.36 -23.79 -13.32
C VAL A 6 -18.00 -23.98 -11.84
N ARG A 7 -17.14 -23.10 -11.34
CA ARG A 7 -16.88 -22.99 -9.89
C ARG A 7 -18.22 -22.78 -9.17
N THR A 8 -18.53 -23.65 -8.21
CA THR A 8 -19.80 -23.56 -7.48
C THR A 8 -19.83 -22.30 -6.61
N LYS A 9 -21.03 -21.77 -6.33
CA LYS A 9 -21.21 -20.54 -5.54
C LYS A 9 -20.55 -20.68 -4.16
N GLU A 10 -20.59 -21.87 -3.58
CA GLU A 10 -20.00 -22.21 -2.29
C GLU A 10 -18.47 -22.14 -2.33
N LYS A 11 -17.83 -22.64 -3.40
CA LYS A 11 -16.38 -22.53 -3.58
C LYS A 11 -15.93 -21.08 -3.69
N ILE A 12 -16.67 -20.25 -4.44
CA ILE A 12 -16.39 -18.81 -4.55
C ILE A 12 -16.49 -18.13 -3.19
N VAL A 13 -17.51 -18.46 -2.39
CA VAL A 13 -17.70 -17.89 -1.05
C VAL A 13 -16.55 -18.28 -0.12
N GLU A 14 -16.15 -19.55 -0.12
CA GLU A 14 -15.06 -20.02 0.75
C GLU A 14 -13.71 -19.41 0.34
N GLU A 15 -13.39 -19.33 -0.95
CA GLU A 15 -12.17 -18.66 -1.41
C GLU A 15 -12.12 -17.19 -1.01
N LYS A 16 -13.23 -16.45 -1.18
CA LYS A 16 -13.32 -15.05 -0.72
C LYS A 16 -13.09 -14.92 0.79
N ARG A 17 -13.63 -15.85 1.59
CA ARG A 17 -13.42 -15.89 3.03
C ARG A 17 -11.95 -16.13 3.38
N GLN A 18 -11.29 -17.06 2.69
CA GLN A 18 -9.87 -17.33 2.86
C GLN A 18 -8.99 -16.14 2.44
N GLU A 19 -9.33 -15.49 1.32
CA GLU A 19 -8.68 -14.25 0.88
C GLU A 19 -8.84 -13.11 1.89
N GLU A 20 -10.04 -12.92 2.44
CA GLU A 20 -10.30 -11.92 3.48
C GLU A 20 -9.54 -12.23 4.78
N ALA A 21 -9.56 -13.49 5.23
CA ALA A 21 -8.82 -13.92 6.42
C ALA A 21 -7.32 -13.72 6.25
N HIS A 22 -6.77 -14.11 5.09
CA HIS A 22 -5.37 -13.88 4.76
C HIS A 22 -5.04 -12.39 4.71
N ARG A 23 -5.90 -11.56 4.11
CA ARG A 23 -5.73 -10.10 4.10
C ARG A 23 -5.74 -9.52 5.51
N LYS A 24 -6.67 -9.92 6.39
CA LYS A 24 -6.72 -9.46 7.79
C LYS A 24 -5.45 -9.86 8.55
N TRP A 25 -4.98 -11.10 8.37
CA TRP A 25 -3.74 -11.55 8.96
C TRP A 25 -2.53 -10.72 8.48
N LEU A 26 -2.42 -10.51 7.16
CA LEU A 26 -1.35 -9.68 6.58
C LEU A 26 -1.38 -8.25 7.10
N LEU A 27 -2.56 -7.63 7.22
CA LEU A 27 -2.69 -6.27 7.75
C LEU A 27 -2.21 -6.20 9.20
N ARG A 28 -2.61 -7.15 10.05
CA ARG A 28 -2.18 -7.24 11.44
C ARG A 28 -0.67 -7.41 11.55
N ASP A 29 -0.09 -8.33 10.79
CA ASP A 29 1.36 -8.57 10.79
C ASP A 29 2.13 -7.32 10.36
N LEU A 30 1.72 -6.66 9.28
CA LEU A 30 2.38 -5.43 8.82
C LEU A 30 2.24 -4.28 9.82
N MET A 31 1.07 -4.07 10.41
CA MET A 31 0.87 -3.03 11.43
C MET A 31 1.65 -3.30 12.73
N SER A 32 1.98 -4.56 13.03
CA SER A 32 2.85 -4.88 14.17
C SER A 32 4.32 -4.55 13.93
N ARG A 33 4.76 -4.55 12.66
CA ARG A 33 6.16 -4.33 12.26
C ARG A 33 6.43 -2.88 11.85
N TYR A 34 5.41 -2.17 11.38
CA TYR A 34 5.56 -0.84 10.79
C TYR A 34 4.54 0.13 11.37
N ASP A 35 5.04 1.31 11.73
CA ASP A 35 4.23 2.47 12.02
C ASP A 35 3.72 3.09 10.71
N ARG A 36 2.42 2.93 10.47
CA ARG A 36 1.74 3.37 9.25
C ARG A 36 1.74 4.89 9.11
N GLU A 37 1.56 5.62 10.21
CA GLU A 37 1.52 7.08 10.22
C GLU A 37 2.91 7.65 9.99
N LYS A 38 3.92 7.07 10.65
CA LYS A 38 5.31 7.45 10.43
C LYS A 38 5.75 7.25 8.98
N ILE A 39 5.47 6.09 8.38
CA ILE A 39 5.80 5.86 6.96
C ILE A 39 5.12 6.91 6.09
N TYR A 40 3.85 7.19 6.35
CA TYR A 40 3.09 8.19 5.61
C TYR A 40 3.74 9.58 5.70
N GLU A 41 4.11 10.04 6.90
CA GLU A 41 4.81 11.33 7.06
C GLU A 41 6.14 11.34 6.31
N GLU A 42 6.96 10.29 6.45
CA GLU A 42 8.27 10.20 5.83
C GLU A 42 8.22 10.23 4.30
N ILE A 43 7.31 9.48 3.67
CA ILE A 43 7.20 9.44 2.20
C ILE A 43 6.65 10.73 1.59
N TRP A 44 6.05 11.60 2.40
CA TRP A 44 5.60 12.93 1.98
C TRP A 44 6.61 14.03 2.31
N ALA A 45 7.57 13.75 3.19
CA ALA A 45 8.72 14.60 3.46
C ALA A 45 9.85 14.43 2.43
N GLU A 46 10.08 13.21 1.94
CA GLU A 46 11.17 12.89 1.02
C GLU A 46 10.85 11.76 0.00
N PRO A 47 11.62 11.64 -1.10
CA PRO A 47 11.45 10.57 -2.07
C PRO A 47 11.54 9.17 -1.45
N ILE A 48 10.62 8.28 -1.85
CA ILE A 48 10.50 6.92 -1.29
C ILE A 48 11.81 6.10 -1.36
N MET A 49 12.67 6.36 -2.34
CA MET A 49 13.99 5.72 -2.46
C MET A 49 14.95 6.06 -1.32
N HIS A 50 14.80 7.22 -0.70
CA HIS A 50 15.57 7.60 0.49
C HIS A 50 14.94 6.97 1.74
N VAL A 51 13.62 7.04 1.84
CA VAL A 51 12.85 6.44 2.95
C VAL A 51 13.13 4.95 3.06
N ALA A 52 13.08 4.22 1.95
CA ALA A 52 13.21 2.78 1.92
C ALA A 52 14.53 2.28 2.52
N LYS A 53 15.62 3.07 2.41
CA LYS A 53 16.91 2.72 3.02
C LYS A 53 16.84 2.62 4.55
N ARG A 54 16.02 3.45 5.21
CA ARG A 54 15.80 3.40 6.67
C ARG A 54 15.11 2.13 7.13
N TYR A 55 14.33 1.51 6.25
CA TYR A 55 13.66 0.23 6.50
C TYR A 55 14.44 -0.97 5.95
N SER A 56 15.68 -0.75 5.47
CA SER A 56 16.49 -1.77 4.79
C SER A 56 15.77 -2.43 3.61
N MET A 57 15.02 -1.63 2.84
CA MET A 57 14.24 -2.07 1.69
C MET A 57 14.64 -1.39 0.39
N SER A 58 14.23 -1.99 -0.73
CA SER A 58 14.09 -1.25 -1.98
C SER A 58 12.85 -0.34 -1.94
N ASP A 59 12.86 0.68 -2.79
CA ASP A 59 11.72 1.56 -3.05
C ASP A 59 10.45 0.78 -3.47
N VAL A 60 10.61 -0.28 -4.28
CA VAL A 60 9.53 -1.20 -4.66
C VAL A 60 9.01 -1.97 -3.44
N GLY A 61 9.90 -2.42 -2.55
CA GLY A 61 9.55 -3.12 -1.32
C GLY A 61 8.68 -2.26 -0.39
N LEU A 62 9.16 -1.05 -0.09
CA LEU A 62 8.40 -0.09 0.70
C LEU A 62 7.10 0.32 -0.01
N GLY A 63 7.12 0.48 -1.34
CA GLY A 63 5.92 0.74 -2.15
C GLY A 63 4.84 -0.33 -2.02
N LYS A 64 5.23 -1.62 -1.95
CA LYS A 64 4.29 -2.73 -1.71
C LYS A 64 3.68 -2.65 -0.30
N ILE A 65 4.45 -2.27 0.71
CA ILE A 65 3.93 -2.06 2.07
C ILE A 65 2.92 -0.90 2.07
N CYS A 66 3.27 0.24 1.47
CA CYS A 66 2.35 1.37 1.34
C CYS A 66 1.04 0.96 0.66
N LYS A 67 1.11 0.15 -0.40
CA LYS A 67 -0.09 -0.37 -1.08
C LYS A 67 -0.95 -1.24 -0.15
N LYS A 68 -0.34 -2.20 0.56
CA LYS A 68 -1.06 -3.10 1.48
C LYS A 68 -1.70 -2.33 2.64
N LEU A 69 -0.99 -1.35 3.20
CA LEU A 69 -1.46 -0.49 4.29
C LEU A 69 -2.29 0.72 3.81
N LYS A 70 -2.67 0.78 2.52
CA LYS A 70 -3.39 1.90 1.91
C LYS A 70 -2.81 3.28 2.26
N ILE A 71 -1.48 3.40 2.28
CA ILE A 71 -0.78 4.67 2.48
C ILE A 71 -0.74 5.39 1.12
N PRO A 72 -1.37 6.58 0.98
CA PRO A 72 -1.29 7.34 -0.25
C PRO A 72 0.12 7.89 -0.42
N ARG A 73 0.65 7.77 -1.63
CA ARG A 73 2.02 8.18 -1.97
C ARG A 73 2.00 9.41 -2.87
N PRO A 74 3.05 10.25 -2.86
CA PRO A 74 3.21 11.27 -3.88
C PRO A 74 3.15 10.67 -5.29
N GLY A 75 2.42 11.32 -6.19
CA GLY A 75 2.27 10.88 -7.58
C GLY A 75 3.57 11.00 -8.39
N LEU A 76 3.57 10.42 -9.59
CA LEU A 76 4.67 10.58 -10.54
C LEU A 76 4.96 12.06 -10.80
N GLY A 77 6.24 12.43 -10.76
CA GLY A 77 6.68 13.81 -10.97
C GLY A 77 6.39 14.78 -9.81
N TYR A 78 5.80 14.35 -8.69
CA TYR A 78 5.56 15.22 -7.53
C TYR A 78 6.86 15.89 -7.06
N TRP A 79 7.92 15.10 -6.84
CA TRP A 79 9.21 15.61 -6.37
C TRP A 79 9.90 16.51 -7.39
N ALA A 80 9.80 16.20 -8.68
CA ALA A 80 10.33 17.06 -9.74
C ALA A 80 9.59 18.41 -9.79
N LYS A 81 8.26 18.42 -9.65
CA LYS A 81 7.46 19.66 -9.59
C LYS A 81 7.79 20.48 -8.34
N LYS A 82 7.93 19.83 -7.18
CA LYS A 82 8.33 20.47 -5.92
C LYS A 82 9.70 21.12 -6.03
N ALA A 83 10.69 20.42 -6.59
CA ALA A 83 12.03 20.95 -6.83
C ALA A 83 12.04 22.11 -7.82
N ALA A 84 11.16 22.09 -8.82
CA ALA A 84 10.99 23.16 -9.80
C ALA A 84 10.13 24.35 -9.31
N GLY A 85 9.72 24.38 -8.04
CA GLY A 85 8.86 25.44 -7.48
C GLY A 85 7.46 25.51 -8.10
N LYS A 86 7.01 24.46 -8.77
CA LYS A 86 5.69 24.41 -9.42
C LYS A 86 4.61 24.10 -8.40
N SER A 87 3.37 24.50 -8.72
CA SER A 87 2.20 24.07 -7.97
C SER A 87 2.10 22.54 -7.96
N ILE A 88 1.97 21.97 -6.76
CA ILE A 88 1.87 20.54 -6.51
C ILE A 88 0.49 20.22 -5.91
N PRO A 89 -0.09 19.06 -6.21
CA PRO A 89 -1.32 18.63 -5.57
C PRO A 89 -1.15 18.52 -4.04
N THR A 90 -2.22 18.86 -3.32
CA THR A 90 -2.28 18.70 -1.86
C THR A 90 -2.12 17.24 -1.47
N ARG A 91 -1.41 17.01 -0.35
CA ARG A 91 -1.30 15.69 0.28
C ARG A 91 -2.70 15.19 0.70
N PRO A 92 -3.20 14.05 0.19
CA PRO A 92 -4.48 13.49 0.61
C PRO A 92 -4.35 12.92 2.03
N PRO A 93 -5.43 12.94 2.85
CA PRO A 93 -5.39 12.38 4.20
C PRO A 93 -5.09 10.87 4.17
N LEU A 94 -4.52 10.38 5.27
CA LEU A 94 -4.29 8.95 5.45
C LEU A 94 -5.65 8.24 5.67
N PRO A 95 -6.08 7.32 4.79
CA PRO A 95 -7.40 6.69 4.90
C PRO A 95 -7.51 5.81 6.15
N GLU A 96 -8.70 5.62 6.69
CA GLU A 96 -8.91 4.60 7.72
C GLU A 96 -8.80 3.17 7.13
N LEU A 97 -8.22 2.27 7.91
CA LEU A 97 -8.25 0.84 7.62
C LEU A 97 -9.42 0.23 8.38
N PHE A 98 -10.53 -0.01 7.71
CA PHE A 98 -11.56 -0.91 8.25
C PHE A 98 -10.96 -2.32 8.27
N THR A 99 -10.60 -2.79 9.47
CA THR A 99 -10.15 -4.16 9.75
C THR A 99 -11.31 -5.01 10.25
#